data_AF-A0A316PC85-F1
#
_entry.id   AF-A0A316PC85-F1
#
_cell.length_a   1.000
_cell.length_b   1.000
_cell.length_c   1.000
_cell.angle_alpha   90.00
_cell.angle_beta   90.00
_cell.angle_gamma   90.00
#
_symmetry.space_group_name_H-M   'P 1'
#
loop_
_entity.id
_entity.type
_entity.pdbx_description
1 polymer ?
#
loop_
_entity_poly.entity_id
_entity_poly.type
_entity_poly.pdbx_seq_one_letter_code
_entity_poly.pdbx_strand_id
1 'polypeptide(L)'
;MADEMTVWAHSPAEAEITDDTIFVDLLRCTGCWTCSLSCMTGNDLKDGHFFVNVRTLGSGEGIDRPAGTWPDLHMSWMPFYTSSCIKCKDRTSAGELPYCVKNCPNKALAFGKDAAEKVEAARERGARIFRLPAWEHGKDGIVYASPDRKII
;
A
#
# COMPACT_ATOMS: atom_id res chain seq x y z
N MET A 1 17.99 -20.83 16.98
CA MET A 1 17.11 -21.31 15.91
C MET A 1 15.80 -20.60 16.11
N ALA A 2 15.56 -19.52 15.37
CA ALA A 2 14.29 -18.79 15.44
C ALA A 2 13.24 -19.67 14.74
N ASP A 3 12.10 -19.84 15.39
CA ASP A 3 10.98 -20.65 14.94
C ASP A 3 10.40 -20.05 13.63
N GLU A 4 10.11 -20.90 12.64
CA GLU A 4 9.56 -20.48 11.34
C GLU A 4 8.26 -19.66 11.51
N MET A 5 7.51 -19.86 12.60
CA MET A 5 6.29 -19.09 12.90
C MET A 5 6.57 -17.67 13.38
N THR A 6 7.78 -17.36 13.86
CA THR A 6 8.15 -16.02 14.34
C THR A 6 8.66 -15.11 13.23
N VAL A 7 9.21 -15.67 12.14
CA VAL A 7 9.67 -14.91 10.95
C VAL A 7 8.47 -14.46 10.10
N TRP A 8 7.42 -15.27 10.06
CA TRP A 8 6.12 -14.96 9.46
C TRP A 8 5.08 -14.57 10.52
N ALA A 9 5.49 -13.99 11.65
CA ALA A 9 4.56 -13.43 12.62
C ALA A 9 3.82 -12.25 11.96
N HIS A 10 2.73 -12.58 11.27
CA HIS A 10 1.79 -11.62 10.74
C HIS A 10 1.26 -10.84 11.95
N SER A 11 1.25 -9.51 11.90
CA SER A 11 0.20 -8.80 12.64
C SER A 11 -1.11 -9.39 12.11
N PRO A 12 -1.95 -10.00 12.95
CA PRO A 12 -3.14 -10.68 12.47
C PRO A 12 -3.94 -9.71 11.60
N ALA A 13 -4.42 -10.20 10.44
CA ALA A 13 -5.25 -9.44 9.51
C ALA A 13 -6.58 -8.95 10.14
N GLU A 14 -6.80 -9.31 11.41
CA GLU A 14 -7.93 -8.99 12.27
C GLU A 14 -7.72 -7.73 13.11
N ALA A 15 -6.51 -7.14 13.16
CA ALA A 15 -6.36 -5.89 13.91
C ALA A 15 -7.29 -4.82 13.31
N GLU A 16 -7.97 -4.09 14.18
CA GLU A 16 -9.08 -3.19 13.86
C GLU A 16 -8.70 -2.14 12.80
N ILE A 17 -9.66 -1.79 11.93
CA ILE A 17 -9.51 -0.67 11.01
C ILE A 17 -9.85 0.61 11.78
N THR A 18 -8.88 1.50 11.90
CA THR A 18 -8.98 2.75 12.65
C THR A 18 -9.24 3.96 11.74
N ASP A 19 -9.59 5.09 12.33
CA ASP A 19 -9.82 6.36 11.62
C ASP A 19 -8.58 6.93 10.91
N ASP A 20 -7.38 6.43 11.23
CA ASP A 20 -6.13 6.79 10.56
C ASP A 20 -5.58 5.69 9.64
N THR A 21 -6.37 4.65 9.36
CA THR A 21 -5.95 3.57 8.48
C THR A 21 -5.90 4.03 7.02
N ILE A 22 -4.83 3.68 6.30
CA ILE A 22 -4.77 3.77 4.84
C ILE A 22 -4.98 2.37 4.27
N PHE A 23 -5.95 2.24 3.37
CA PHE A 23 -6.19 1.03 2.60
C PHE A 23 -5.54 1.12 1.22
N VAL A 24 -5.01 0.00 0.74
CA VAL A 24 -4.34 -0.14 -0.56
C VAL A 24 -4.88 -1.36 -1.31
N ASP A 25 -5.53 -1.13 -2.44
CA ASP A 25 -6.02 -2.18 -3.35
C ASP A 25 -4.97 -2.45 -4.45
N LEU A 26 -4.27 -3.59 -4.34
CA LEU A 26 -3.23 -3.99 -5.29
C LEU A 26 -3.81 -4.47 -6.63
N LEU A 27 -5.09 -4.86 -6.68
CA LEU A 27 -5.74 -5.19 -7.95
C LEU A 27 -6.04 -3.93 -8.78
N ARG A 28 -6.23 -2.78 -8.12
CA ARG A 28 -6.49 -1.48 -8.78
C ARG A 28 -5.24 -0.63 -8.98
N CYS A 29 -4.15 -0.91 -8.26
CA CYS A 29 -2.92 -0.15 -8.40
C CYS A 29 -2.24 -0.48 -9.75
N THR A 30 -2.01 0.54 -10.57
CA THR A 30 -1.30 0.39 -11.86
C THR A 30 0.12 0.96 -11.82
N GLY A 31 0.61 1.32 -10.63
CA GLY A 31 1.96 1.84 -10.48
C GLY A 31 2.24 3.22 -11.04
N CYS A 32 1.24 4.11 -11.18
CA CYS A 32 1.41 5.43 -11.83
C CYS A 32 2.23 6.47 -11.02
N TRP A 33 2.76 6.12 -9.85
CA TRP A 33 3.54 7.00 -8.96
C TRP A 33 2.89 8.32 -8.49
N THR A 34 1.61 8.56 -8.81
CA THR A 34 0.90 9.79 -8.39
C THR A 34 0.83 9.93 -6.87
N CYS A 35 0.73 8.82 -6.14
CA CYS A 35 0.75 8.83 -4.67
C CYS A 35 2.08 9.35 -4.11
N SER A 36 3.21 8.94 -4.70
CA SER A 36 4.55 9.39 -4.33
C SER A 36 4.76 10.86 -4.65
N LEU A 37 4.43 11.27 -5.89
CA LEU A 37 4.64 12.65 -6.32
C LEU A 37 3.74 13.63 -5.56
N SER A 38 2.44 13.33 -5.42
CA SER A 38 1.51 14.18 -4.65
C SER A 38 1.93 14.29 -3.19
N CYS A 39 2.42 13.21 -2.58
CA CYS A 39 2.92 13.24 -1.22
C CYS A 39 4.19 14.07 -1.09
N MET A 40 5.13 13.96 -2.04
CA MET A 40 6.37 14.73 -2.04
C MET A 40 6.07 16.22 -2.17
N THR A 41 5.32 16.63 -3.20
CA THR A 41 4.97 18.02 -3.44
C THR A 41 4.10 18.61 -2.34
N GLY A 42 3.08 17.87 -1.88
CA GLY A 42 2.15 18.38 -0.87
C GLY A 42 2.76 18.55 0.52
N ASN A 43 3.85 17.84 0.84
CA ASN A 43 4.59 17.99 2.09
C ASN A 43 5.92 18.73 1.92
N ASP A 44 6.16 19.33 0.75
CA ASP A 44 7.41 20.07 0.43
C ASP A 44 8.68 19.26 0.74
N LEU A 45 8.69 17.98 0.35
CA LEU A 45 9.85 17.12 0.54
C LEU A 45 10.90 17.41 -0.53
N LYS A 46 12.17 17.27 -0.15
CA LYS A 46 13.30 17.39 -1.09
C LYS A 46 13.25 16.28 -2.14
N ASP A 47 13.83 16.56 -3.31
CA ASP A 47 14.00 15.56 -4.37
C ASP A 47 14.68 14.29 -3.84
N GLY A 48 14.13 13.13 -4.23
CA GLY A 48 14.60 11.83 -3.76
C GLY A 48 14.08 11.42 -2.38
N HIS A 49 13.35 12.29 -1.66
CA HIS A 49 12.72 11.95 -0.39
C HIS A 49 11.24 11.63 -0.58
N PHE A 50 10.86 10.39 -0.29
CA PHE A 50 9.48 9.91 -0.47
C PHE A 50 8.96 9.25 0.80
N PHE A 51 7.84 9.75 1.32
CA PHE A 51 7.11 9.05 2.39
C PHE A 51 6.38 7.80 1.90
N VAL A 52 5.99 7.78 0.63
CA VAL A 52 5.40 6.63 -0.04
C VAL A 52 6.14 6.39 -1.36
N ASN A 53 6.62 5.17 -1.56
CA ASN A 53 7.23 4.69 -2.80
C ASN A 53 6.30 3.69 -3.47
N VAL A 54 6.52 3.36 -4.74
CA VAL A 54 5.79 2.30 -5.42
C VAL A 54 6.78 1.19 -5.79
N ARG A 55 6.62 0.02 -5.17
CA ARG A 55 7.42 -1.17 -5.51
C ARG A 55 6.83 -1.81 -6.76
N THR A 56 7.67 -2.06 -7.76
CA THR A 56 7.31 -2.94 -8.86
C THR A 56 7.54 -4.38 -8.41
N LEU A 57 6.48 -5.18 -8.40
CA LEU A 57 6.53 -6.62 -8.19
C LEU A 57 6.61 -7.26 -9.59
N GLY A 58 7.85 -7.49 -10.01
CA GLY A 58 8.21 -7.95 -11.35
C GLY A 58 9.59 -8.62 -11.32
N SER A 59 10.43 -8.41 -12.35
CA SER A 59 11.71 -9.15 -12.47
C SER A 59 12.78 -8.77 -11.44
N GLY A 60 12.62 -7.66 -10.74
CA GLY A 60 13.66 -7.09 -9.87
C GLY A 60 14.72 -6.28 -10.61
N GLU A 61 14.63 -6.14 -11.93
CA GLU A 61 15.60 -5.39 -12.76
C GLU A 61 15.33 -3.88 -12.82
N GLY A 62 14.42 -3.38 -11.98
CA GLY A 62 14.10 -1.96 -11.86
C GLY A 62 12.60 -1.67 -11.94
N ILE A 63 12.29 -0.38 -12.08
CA ILE A 63 10.92 0.13 -12.15
C ILE A 63 10.29 -0.32 -13.48
N ASP A 64 9.05 -0.81 -13.40
CA ASP A 64 8.21 -1.23 -14.52
C ASP A 64 8.85 -2.32 -15.40
N ARG A 65 9.62 -3.22 -14.78
CA ARG A 65 10.17 -4.42 -15.43
C ARG A 65 9.33 -5.66 -15.11
N PRO A 66 8.62 -6.25 -16.09
CA PRO A 66 7.79 -7.42 -15.85
C PRO A 66 8.64 -8.66 -15.59
N ALA A 67 8.10 -9.59 -14.81
CA ALA A 67 8.65 -10.93 -14.62
C ALA A 67 7.98 -11.95 -15.56
N GLY A 68 8.61 -13.12 -15.67
CA GLY A 68 8.13 -14.24 -16.47
C GLY A 68 8.64 -14.22 -17.90
N THR A 69 8.05 -15.07 -18.74
CA THR A 69 8.40 -15.22 -20.15
C THR A 69 7.13 -15.48 -20.93
N TRP A 70 7.02 -14.98 -22.15
CA TRP A 70 5.85 -15.18 -23.01
C TRP A 70 5.45 -16.67 -23.07
N PRO A 71 4.17 -17.03 -22.85
CA PRO A 71 3.00 -16.15 -22.68
C PRO A 71 2.67 -15.74 -21.22
N ASP A 72 3.47 -16.15 -20.24
CA ASP A 72 3.23 -15.94 -18.80
C ASP A 72 4.02 -14.73 -18.26
N LEU A 73 3.79 -13.56 -18.84
CA LEU A 73 4.33 -12.30 -18.33
C LEU A 73 3.43 -11.73 -17.25
N HIS A 74 4.03 -11.28 -16.14
CA HIS A 74 3.29 -10.70 -15.04
C HIS A 74 4.03 -9.50 -14.44
N MET A 75 3.25 -8.56 -13.92
CA MET A 75 3.74 -7.39 -13.22
C MET A 75 2.62 -6.84 -12.35
N SER A 76 2.95 -6.41 -11.14
CA SER A 76 2.04 -5.67 -10.28
C SER A 76 2.80 -4.59 -9.51
N TRP A 77 2.07 -3.73 -8.80
CA TRP A 77 2.66 -2.62 -8.07
C TRP A 77 2.10 -2.52 -6.67
N MET A 78 2.97 -2.13 -5.75
CA MET A 78 2.64 -2.01 -4.34
C MET A 78 3.14 -0.68 -3.76
N PRO A 79 2.24 0.26 -3.44
CA PRO A 79 2.58 1.43 -2.65
C PRO A 79 3.14 1.01 -1.29
N PHE A 80 4.37 1.41 -0.99
CA PHE A 80 5.05 1.18 0.26
C PHE A 80 5.18 2.48 1.04
N TYR A 81 4.56 2.54 2.23
CA TYR A 81 4.62 3.69 3.11
C TYR A 81 5.77 3.51 4.09
N THR A 82 6.75 4.41 4.03
CA THR A 82 7.90 4.41 4.93
C THR A 82 7.49 4.77 6.37
N SER A 83 8.32 4.42 7.35
CA SER A 83 8.14 4.85 8.74
C SER A 83 7.99 6.37 8.90
N SER A 84 8.61 7.16 8.01
CA SER A 84 8.53 8.62 7.96
C SER A 84 7.17 9.16 7.51
N CYS A 85 6.26 8.32 7.00
CA CYS A 85 4.93 8.76 6.61
C CYS A 85 4.19 9.37 7.81
N ILE A 86 3.75 10.63 7.67
CA ILE A 86 3.02 11.34 8.73
C ILE A 86 1.49 11.20 8.62
N LYS A 87 1.01 10.35 7.69
CA LYS A 87 -0.42 10.18 7.35
C LYS A 87 -1.18 11.50 7.11
N CYS A 88 -0.45 12.54 6.71
CA CYS A 88 -0.97 13.89 6.52
C CYS A 88 -1.82 14.40 7.70
N LYS A 89 -1.38 14.16 8.95
CA LYS A 89 -2.15 14.42 10.18
C LYS A 89 -2.87 15.78 10.15
N ASP A 90 -2.16 16.86 9.85
CA ASP A 90 -2.72 18.22 9.82
C ASP A 90 -3.89 18.36 8.84
N ARG A 91 -3.80 17.71 7.66
CA ARG A 91 -4.89 17.69 6.66
C ARG A 91 -6.06 16.86 7.14
N THR A 92 -5.78 15.68 7.68
CA THR A 92 -6.82 14.76 8.15
C THR A 92 -7.59 15.33 9.33
N SER A 93 -6.93 16.08 10.23
CA SER A 93 -7.56 16.80 11.32
C SER A 93 -8.45 17.96 10.84
N ALA A 94 -8.21 18.49 9.64
CA ALA A 94 -9.06 19.48 8.98
C ALA A 94 -10.19 18.85 8.12
N GLY A 95 -10.36 17.52 8.15
CA GLY A 95 -11.36 16.81 7.36
C GLY A 95 -10.97 16.59 5.89
N GLU A 96 -9.71 16.88 5.52
CA GLU A 96 -9.18 16.58 4.19
C GLU A 96 -8.53 15.20 4.11
N LEU A 97 -8.54 14.60 2.92
CA LEU A 97 -7.82 13.36 2.67
C LEU A 97 -6.29 13.58 2.59
N PRO A 98 -5.48 12.56 2.95
CA PRO A 98 -4.06 12.54 2.67
C PRO A 98 -3.79 12.75 1.17
N TYR A 99 -2.69 13.43 0.82
CA TYR A 99 -2.37 13.74 -0.58
C TYR A 99 -2.39 12.51 -1.48
N CYS A 100 -1.75 11.42 -1.03
CA CYS A 100 -1.68 10.18 -1.79
C CYS A 100 -3.08 9.60 -2.10
N VAL A 101 -4.00 9.66 -1.15
CA VAL A 101 -5.38 9.16 -1.28
C VAL A 101 -6.20 10.09 -2.16
N LYS A 102 -6.17 11.40 -1.89
CA LYS A 102 -6.90 12.45 -2.63
C LYS A 102 -6.59 12.41 -4.13
N ASN A 103 -5.34 12.14 -4.49
CA ASN A 103 -4.85 12.24 -5.86
C ASN A 103 -4.71 10.88 -6.56
N CYS A 104 -5.15 9.78 -5.98
CA CYS A 104 -5.08 8.47 -6.65
C CYS A 104 -6.08 8.40 -7.82
N PRO A 105 -5.63 8.35 -9.09
CA PRO A 105 -6.54 8.37 -10.24
C PRO A 105 -7.38 7.08 -10.34
N ASN A 106 -6.81 5.95 -9.90
CA ASN A 106 -7.47 4.64 -9.99
C ASN A 106 -8.39 4.34 -8.81
N LYS A 107 -8.45 5.22 -7.80
CA LYS A 107 -9.18 4.98 -6.54
C LYS A 107 -8.77 3.64 -5.90
N ALA A 108 -7.46 3.36 -5.93
CA ALA A 108 -6.85 2.20 -5.31
C ALA A 108 -6.54 2.44 -3.82
N LEU A 109 -6.62 3.69 -3.36
CA LEU A 109 -6.32 4.09 -1.99
C LEU A 109 -7.56 4.63 -1.30
N ALA A 110 -7.71 4.37 0.00
CA ALA A 110 -8.76 4.93 0.85
C ALA A 110 -8.23 5.25 2.26
N PHE A 111 -8.94 6.07 3.03
CA PHE A 111 -8.51 6.52 4.36
C PHE A 111 -9.64 6.51 5.38
N GLY A 112 -9.33 6.15 6.63
CA GLY A 112 -10.24 6.18 7.77
C GLY A 112 -11.50 5.35 7.52
N LYS A 113 -12.68 5.95 7.70
CA LYS A 113 -13.97 5.27 7.47
C LYS A 113 -14.11 4.66 6.07
N ASP A 114 -13.56 5.30 5.03
CA ASP A 114 -13.62 4.80 3.66
C ASP A 114 -12.69 3.58 3.50
N ALA A 115 -11.62 3.51 4.29
CA ALA A 115 -10.74 2.35 4.32
C ALA A 115 -11.48 1.12 4.86
N ALA A 116 -12.28 1.26 5.92
CA ALA A 116 -13.07 0.16 6.48
C ALA A 116 -14.07 -0.42 5.46
N GLU A 117 -14.83 0.44 4.79
CA GLU A 117 -15.76 0.04 3.73
C GLU A 117 -15.03 -0.71 2.59
N LYS A 118 -13.85 -0.21 2.19
CA LYS A 118 -13.07 -0.80 1.09
C LYS A 118 -12.42 -2.13 1.47
N VAL A 119 -12.06 -2.32 2.74
CA VAL A 119 -11.59 -3.62 3.25
C VAL A 119 -12.69 -4.67 3.12
N GLU A 120 -13.91 -4.38 3.57
CA GLU A 120 -15.03 -5.32 3.45
C GLU A 120 -15.38 -5.61 1.99
N ALA A 121 -15.46 -4.58 1.16
CA ALA A 121 -15.69 -4.74 -0.29
C ALA A 121 -14.55 -5.48 -1.03
N ALA A 122 -13.35 -5.55 -0.43
CA ALA A 122 -12.25 -6.37 -0.93
C ALA A 122 -12.39 -7.83 -0.47
N ARG A 123 -12.77 -8.06 0.79
CA ARG A 123 -13.07 -9.40 1.34
C ARG A 123 -14.18 -10.10 0.56
N GLU A 124 -15.27 -9.39 0.26
CA GLU A 124 -16.38 -9.91 -0.55
C GLU A 124 -15.95 -10.33 -1.96
N ARG A 125 -14.90 -9.67 -2.49
CA ARG A 125 -14.30 -9.98 -3.79
C ARG A 125 -13.30 -11.14 -3.73
N GLY A 126 -13.13 -11.76 -2.57
CA GLY A 126 -12.14 -12.81 -2.31
C GLY A 126 -10.71 -12.31 -2.11
N ALA A 127 -10.48 -11.00 -1.94
CA ALA A 127 -9.12 -10.49 -1.78
C ALA A 127 -8.50 -10.94 -0.45
N ARG A 128 -7.21 -11.28 -0.49
CA ARG A 128 -6.42 -11.49 0.74
C ARG A 128 -6.12 -10.12 1.34
N ILE A 129 -6.59 -9.92 2.58
CA ILE A 129 -6.28 -8.72 3.37
C ILE A 129 -5.06 -8.99 4.23
N PHE A 130 -4.07 -8.10 4.19
CA PHE A 130 -2.84 -8.26 4.97
C PHE A 130 -2.21 -6.91 5.33
N ARG A 131 -1.27 -6.98 6.27
CA ARG A 131 -0.35 -5.87 6.61
C ARG A 131 1.06 -6.33 6.34
N LEU A 132 1.95 -5.39 6.05
CA LEU A 132 3.37 -5.72 5.92
C LEU A 132 3.93 -6.14 7.29
N PRO A 133 4.85 -7.11 7.32
CA PRO A 133 5.51 -7.53 8.55
C PRO A 133 6.42 -6.43 9.11
N ALA A 134 6.68 -6.47 10.41
CA ALA A 134 7.45 -5.41 11.10
C ALA A 134 8.87 -5.21 10.54
N TRP A 135 9.50 -6.27 10.01
CA TRP A 135 10.85 -6.20 9.42
C TRP A 135 10.92 -5.41 8.11
N GLU A 136 9.78 -5.12 7.47
CA GLU A 136 9.72 -4.23 6.31
C GLU A 136 9.88 -2.76 6.71
N HIS A 137 9.86 -2.43 8.01
CA HIS A 137 9.99 -1.07 8.55
C HIS A 137 9.03 -0.05 7.90
N GLY A 138 7.85 -0.54 7.50
CA GLY A 138 6.78 0.27 6.95
C GLY A 138 6.01 1.06 8.02
N LYS A 139 5.16 1.97 7.58
CA LYS A 139 4.24 2.68 8.47
C LYS A 139 3.17 1.74 9.03
N ASP A 140 2.83 1.90 10.29
CA ASP A 140 1.68 1.21 10.91
C ASP A 140 0.33 1.70 10.38
N GLY A 141 -0.69 0.85 10.50
CA GLY A 141 -2.05 1.17 10.06
C GLY A 141 -2.17 1.33 8.54
N ILE A 142 -1.33 0.62 7.78
CA ILE A 142 -1.49 0.44 6.34
C ILE A 142 -2.00 -0.98 6.09
N VAL A 143 -3.12 -1.10 5.39
CA VAL A 143 -3.77 -2.37 5.09
C VAL A 143 -3.82 -2.57 3.58
N TYR A 144 -3.43 -3.75 3.14
CA TYR A 144 -3.34 -4.12 1.74
C TYR A 144 -4.39 -5.19 1.41
N ALA A 145 -5.00 -5.06 0.24
CA ALA A 145 -5.76 -6.12 -0.40
C ALA A 145 -5.00 -6.60 -1.63
N SER A 146 -4.60 -7.86 -1.66
CA SER A 146 -4.15 -8.51 -2.89
C SER A 146 -5.27 -9.34 -3.51
N PRO A 147 -5.33 -9.45 -4.85
CA PRO A 147 -6.17 -10.48 -5.46
C PRO A 147 -5.81 -11.87 -4.91
N ASP A 148 -6.75 -12.82 -4.94
CA ASP A 148 -6.53 -14.25 -4.63
C ASP A 148 -5.74 -14.97 -5.73
N ARG A 149 -4.73 -14.29 -6.25
CA ARG A 149 -3.64 -14.92 -6.96
C ARG A 149 -2.52 -14.94 -5.95
N LYS A 150 -1.84 -16.08 -5.79
CA LYS A 150 -0.50 -16.08 -5.20
C LYS A 150 0.23 -14.91 -5.84
N ILE A 151 0.63 -13.92 -5.04
CA ILE A 151 1.58 -12.92 -5.51
C ILE A 151 2.78 -13.77 -5.93
N ILE A 152 2.94 -13.95 -7.24
CA ILE A 152 3.95 -14.82 -7.84
C ILE A 152 5.31 -14.16 -7.62
#